data_AF-A0A925I7M6-F1
#
_entry.id   AF-A0A925I7M6-F1
#
_cell.length_a   1.000
_cell.length_b   1.000
_cell.length_c   1.000
_cell.angle_alpha   90.00
_cell.angle_beta   90.00
_cell.angle_gamma   90.00
#
_symmetry.space_group_name_H-M   'P 1'
#
loop_
_entity.id
_entity.type
_entity.pdbx_description
1 polymer ?
#
loop_
_entity_poly.entity_id
_entity_poly.type
_entity_poly.pdbx_seq_one_letter_code
_entity_poly.pdbx_strand_id
1 'polypeptide(L)'
;MGNGKKIAPPGWHLPDLKEWEKFQSDLDSAAFGKILPDGSSGFNIEFGGGYSIDQVFFGLQTSAYFWLATPVEEGASWGFFVYSDLKMMGLESYNPEQGYSVRLFKDK
;
A
#
# COMPACT_ATOMS: atom_id res chain seq x y z
N MET A 1 -20.03 6.71 -12.21
CA MET A 1 -19.95 5.24 -12.45
C MET A 1 -18.74 4.96 -13.32
N GLY A 2 -17.59 4.66 -12.73
CA GLY A 2 -16.34 4.37 -13.45
C GLY A 2 -16.05 2.87 -13.40
N ASN A 3 -16.10 2.21 -14.55
CA ASN A 3 -15.84 0.78 -14.71
C ASN A 3 -14.33 0.47 -14.54
N GLY A 4 -13.82 0.43 -13.31
CA GLY A 4 -12.54 -0.20 -12.96
C GLY A 4 -12.59 -1.73 -13.09
N LYS A 5 -13.13 -2.24 -14.21
CA LYS A 5 -13.29 -3.67 -14.46
C LYS A 5 -11.91 -4.32 -14.61
N LYS A 6 -11.42 -4.88 -13.51
CA LYS A 6 -10.36 -5.89 -13.36
C LYS A 6 -8.97 -5.47 -13.85
N ILE A 7 -8.32 -4.56 -13.11
CA ILE A 7 -6.85 -4.41 -13.16
C ILE A 7 -6.13 -5.67 -12.65
N ALA A 8 -6.84 -6.52 -11.91
CA ALA A 8 -6.28 -7.71 -11.31
C ALA A 8 -6.44 -8.94 -12.22
N PRO A 9 -5.38 -9.74 -12.43
CA PRO A 9 -5.48 -11.05 -13.06
C PRO A 9 -6.47 -11.97 -12.31
N PRO A 10 -7.00 -13.03 -12.95
CA PRO A 10 -7.80 -14.03 -12.26
C PRO A 10 -7.10 -14.58 -11.01
N GLY A 11 -7.83 -14.69 -9.90
CA GLY A 11 -7.27 -15.13 -8.61
C GLY A 11 -6.55 -14.02 -7.83
N TRP A 12 -6.68 -12.76 -8.24
CA TRP A 12 -6.11 -11.60 -7.57
C TRP A 12 -7.16 -10.48 -7.46
N HIS A 13 -7.03 -9.63 -6.45
CA HIS A 13 -7.85 -8.45 -6.24
C HIS A 13 -7.02 -7.30 -5.66
N LEU A 14 -7.54 -6.07 -5.76
CA LEU A 14 -6.99 -4.93 -5.03
C LEU A 14 -7.50 -5.04 -3.58
N PRO A 15 -6.60 -5.13 -2.59
CA PRO A 15 -6.97 -5.33 -1.20
C PRO A 15 -7.72 -4.14 -0.61
N ASP A 16 -8.68 -4.43 0.25
CA ASP A 16 -9.40 -3.43 1.03
C ASP A 16 -8.71 -3.13 2.38
N LEU A 17 -9.24 -2.15 3.12
CA LEU A 17 -8.71 -1.72 4.42
C LEU A 17 -8.63 -2.87 5.42
N LYS A 18 -9.64 -3.75 5.46
CA LYS A 18 -9.70 -4.86 6.41
C LYS A 18 -8.63 -5.90 6.11
N GLU A 19 -8.34 -6.12 4.83
CA GLU A 19 -7.26 -7.03 4.42
C GLU A 19 -5.88 -6.51 4.81
N TRP A 20 -5.65 -5.21 4.70
CA TRP A 20 -4.41 -4.59 5.18
C TRP A 20 -4.31 -4.55 6.71
N GLU A 21 -5.41 -4.26 7.41
CA GLU A 21 -5.46 -4.34 8.87
C GLU A 21 -5.15 -5.76 9.34
N LYS A 22 -5.74 -6.76 8.68
CA LYS A 22 -5.44 -8.16 8.96
C LYS A 22 -3.98 -8.50 8.67
N PHE A 23 -3.44 -8.06 7.53
CA PHE A 23 -2.05 -8.24 7.20
C PHE A 23 -1.13 -7.65 8.27
N GLN A 24 -1.39 -6.42 8.74
CA GLN A 24 -0.63 -5.80 9.83
C GLN A 24 -0.78 -6.56 11.15
N SER A 25 -1.98 -7.03 11.48
CA SER A 25 -2.21 -7.79 12.71
C SER A 25 -1.58 -9.18 12.70
N ASP A 26 -1.42 -9.79 11.53
CA ASP A 26 -0.74 -11.08 11.38
C ASP A 26 0.80 -10.90 11.49
N LEU A 27 1.28 -9.67 11.35
CA LEU A 27 2.65 -9.29 11.66
C LEU A 27 2.76 -8.96 13.16
N ASP A 28 3.79 -9.49 13.82
CA ASP A 28 4.04 -9.21 15.24
C ASP A 28 4.82 -7.90 15.42
N SER A 29 5.37 -7.65 16.61
CA SER A 29 6.16 -6.44 16.91
C SER A 29 7.40 -6.23 16.03
N ALA A 30 7.81 -7.23 15.25
CA ALA A 30 8.90 -7.14 14.27
C ALA A 30 8.40 -6.91 12.82
N ALA A 31 7.15 -6.43 12.64
CA ALA A 31 6.47 -6.28 11.36
C ALA A 31 7.33 -5.70 10.23
N PHE A 32 8.04 -4.59 10.48
CA PHE A 32 8.88 -3.94 9.48
C PHE A 32 9.94 -4.89 8.89
N GLY A 33 10.66 -5.62 9.74
CA GLY A 33 11.70 -6.55 9.27
C GLY A 33 11.13 -7.72 8.45
N LYS A 34 9.88 -8.12 8.72
CA LYS A 34 9.23 -9.23 8.02
C LYS A 34 8.78 -8.86 6.61
N ILE A 35 8.54 -7.59 6.33
CA ILE A 35 8.07 -7.12 5.01
C ILE A 35 9.21 -6.75 4.07
N LEU A 36 10.45 -6.67 4.55
CA LEU A 36 11.64 -6.42 3.73
C LEU A 36 11.87 -7.55 2.72
N PRO A 37 12.66 -7.30 1.66
CA PRO A 37 13.32 -8.37 0.92
C PRO A 37 14.03 -9.31 1.91
N ASP A 38 13.87 -10.61 1.70
CA ASP A 38 14.34 -11.69 2.61
C ASP A 38 13.64 -11.76 3.98
N GLY A 39 12.59 -10.96 4.17
CA GLY A 39 11.69 -11.05 5.31
C GLY A 39 10.79 -12.30 5.26
N SER A 40 10.13 -12.61 6.37
CA SER A 40 9.34 -13.85 6.51
C SER A 40 7.86 -13.72 6.12
N SER A 41 7.38 -12.53 5.75
CA SER A 41 5.96 -12.32 5.39
C SER A 41 5.62 -12.75 3.96
N GLY A 42 6.62 -12.89 3.08
CA GLY A 42 6.42 -13.05 1.64
C GLY A 42 5.98 -11.78 0.92
N PHE A 43 5.88 -10.64 1.64
CA PHE A 43 5.44 -9.38 1.07
C PHE A 43 6.58 -8.58 0.41
N ASN A 44 7.87 -8.81 0.64
CA ASN A 44 9.00 -8.17 -0.09
C ASN A 44 8.74 -6.74 -0.62
N ILE A 45 8.89 -5.74 0.24
CA ILE A 45 8.62 -4.34 -0.06
C ILE A 45 9.66 -3.74 -1.01
N GLU A 46 9.20 -2.93 -1.96
CA GLU A 46 10.02 -2.07 -2.80
C GLU A 46 9.77 -0.60 -2.46
N PHE A 47 10.82 0.14 -2.13
CA PHE A 47 10.73 1.55 -1.75
C PHE A 47 10.70 2.45 -3.00
N GLY A 48 9.61 2.36 -3.76
CA GLY A 48 9.40 3.12 -5.00
C GLY A 48 9.00 4.58 -4.82
N GLY A 49 8.78 5.04 -3.58
CA GLY A 49 8.31 6.38 -3.28
C GLY A 49 6.89 6.65 -3.80
N GLY A 50 6.61 7.92 -4.08
CA GLY A 50 5.34 8.40 -4.63
C GLY A 50 5.53 9.61 -5.55
N TYR A 51 4.46 10.02 -6.21
CA TYR A 51 4.42 11.20 -7.07
C TYR A 51 3.38 12.19 -6.56
N SER A 52 3.80 13.41 -6.25
CA SER A 52 2.94 14.41 -5.62
C SER A 52 2.03 15.14 -6.59
N ILE A 53 0.98 15.76 -6.05
CA ILE A 53 0.10 16.67 -6.80
C ILE A 53 0.87 17.87 -7.40
N ASP A 54 1.99 18.24 -6.78
CA ASP A 54 2.92 19.26 -7.29
C ASP A 54 3.85 18.75 -8.39
N GLN A 55 3.57 17.54 -8.92
CA GLN A 55 4.29 16.91 -10.02
C GLN A 55 5.75 16.53 -9.69
N VAL A 56 6.03 16.19 -8.43
CA VAL A 56 7.38 15.85 -7.95
C VAL A 56 7.42 14.44 -7.38
N PHE A 57 8.47 13.67 -7.72
CA PHE A 57 8.75 12.40 -7.08
C PHE A 57 9.33 12.60 -5.68
N PHE A 58 8.90 11.79 -4.72
CA PHE A 58 9.36 11.85 -3.34
C PHE A 58 9.52 10.46 -2.73
N GLY A 59 10.29 10.37 -1.65
CA GLY A 59 10.47 9.13 -0.90
C GLY A 59 11.11 7.99 -1.70
N LEU A 60 11.75 8.27 -2.83
CA LEU A 60 12.45 7.26 -3.63
C LEU A 60 13.51 6.57 -2.77
N GLN A 61 13.53 5.24 -2.77
CA GLN A 61 14.41 4.38 -1.99
C GLN A 61 14.20 4.40 -0.46
N THR A 62 13.33 5.27 0.05
CA THR A 62 13.08 5.40 1.50
C THR A 62 11.65 5.12 1.91
N SER A 63 10.69 5.27 1.01
CA SER A 63 9.27 5.13 1.29
C SER A 63 8.58 4.26 0.25
N ALA A 64 7.46 3.64 0.64
CA ALA A 64 6.56 2.96 -0.26
C ALA A 64 5.13 3.32 0.08
N TYR A 65 4.30 3.51 -0.93
CA TYR A 65 2.88 3.87 -0.79
C TYR A 65 2.04 3.02 -1.73
N PHE A 66 0.93 2.46 -1.22
CA PHE A 66 0.03 1.63 -1.99
C PHE A 66 -1.43 2.04 -1.81
N TRP A 67 -2.14 2.23 -2.91
CA TRP A 67 -3.57 2.48 -2.88
C TRP A 67 -4.39 1.25 -2.50
N LEU A 68 -5.45 1.48 -1.72
CA LEU A 68 -6.42 0.47 -1.30
C LEU A 68 -7.72 0.56 -2.13
N ALA A 69 -8.49 -0.52 -2.13
CA ALA A 69 -9.82 -0.55 -2.76
C ALA A 69 -10.92 0.15 -1.94
N THR A 70 -10.64 0.49 -0.68
CA THR A 70 -11.63 1.10 0.22
C THR A 70 -11.82 2.57 -0.10
N PRO A 71 -13.04 3.00 -0.48
CA PRO A 71 -13.33 4.41 -0.68
C PRO A 71 -13.28 5.14 0.67
N VAL A 72 -12.80 6.38 0.67
CA VAL A 72 -13.07 7.33 1.76
C VAL A 72 -14.18 8.26 1.26
N GLU A 73 -15.13 8.58 2.14
CA GLU A 73 -16.02 9.71 1.89
C GLU A 73 -15.20 11.02 1.89
N GLU A 74 -15.68 12.10 1.27
CA GLU A 74 -15.04 13.43 1.32
C GLU A 74 -13.75 13.65 0.50
N GLY A 75 -13.48 12.83 -0.52
CA GLY A 75 -12.44 13.15 -1.51
C GLY A 75 -11.01 12.78 -1.10
N ALA A 76 -10.88 11.83 -0.18
CA ALA A 76 -9.61 11.15 0.13
C ALA A 76 -9.62 9.69 -0.38
N SER A 77 -8.45 9.05 -0.36
CA SER A 77 -8.28 7.61 -0.63
C SER A 77 -7.41 6.98 0.44
N TRP A 78 -7.76 5.77 0.88
CA TRP A 78 -6.92 5.02 1.81
C TRP A 78 -5.64 4.53 1.12
N GLY A 79 -4.51 4.67 1.82
CA GLY A 79 -3.21 4.16 1.41
C GLY A 79 -2.52 3.39 2.54
N PHE A 80 -1.72 2.39 2.15
CA PHE A 80 -0.76 1.73 3.02
C PHE A 80 0.62 2.36 2.77
N PHE A 81 1.30 2.77 3.85
CA PHE A 81 2.64 3.37 3.76
C PHE A 81 3.67 2.54 4.51
N VAL A 82 4.93 2.66 4.07
CA VAL A 82 6.11 2.13 4.75
C VAL A 82 7.23 3.16 4.65
N TYR A 83 7.86 3.48 5.78
CA TYR A 83 9.05 4.35 5.84
C TYR A 83 10.23 3.57 6.40
N SER A 84 11.33 3.52 5.65
CA SER A 84 12.50 2.71 5.99
C SER A 84 13.37 3.33 7.08
N ASP A 85 13.46 4.65 7.09
CA ASP A 85 14.20 5.46 8.07
C ASP A 85 13.58 5.35 9.48
N LEU A 86 12.26 5.43 9.55
CA LEU A 86 11.50 5.29 10.80
C LEU A 86 11.17 3.83 11.14
N LYS A 87 11.45 2.90 10.21
CA LYS A 87 11.09 1.48 10.32
C LYS A 87 9.62 1.27 10.69
N MET A 88 8.75 2.06 10.06
CA MET A 88 7.34 2.12 10.39
C MET A 88 6.48 1.84 9.17
N MET A 89 5.26 1.39 9.44
CA MET A 89 4.25 1.14 8.43
C MET A 89 2.87 1.38 9.03
N GLY A 90 1.90 1.68 8.18
CA GLY A 90 0.56 1.99 8.65
C GLY A 90 -0.43 2.23 7.52
N LEU A 91 -1.64 2.60 7.92
CA LEU A 91 -2.74 2.97 7.05
C LEU A 91 -3.10 4.42 7.32
N GLU A 92 -3.31 5.19 6.25
CA GLU A 92 -3.67 6.60 6.33
C GLU A 92 -4.49 7.00 5.10
N SER A 93 -5.25 8.09 5.19
CA SER A 93 -5.94 8.67 4.04
C SER A 93 -5.09 9.74 3.38
N TYR A 94 -5.09 9.74 2.05
CA TYR A 94 -4.29 10.65 1.23
C TYR A 94 -5.16 11.32 0.17
N ASN A 95 -4.64 12.39 -0.43
CA ASN A 95 -5.25 12.98 -1.60
C ASN A 95 -5.24 11.96 -2.77
N PRO A 96 -6.38 11.65 -3.41
CA PRO A 96 -6.49 10.64 -4.46
C PRO A 96 -5.73 10.98 -5.74
N GLU A 97 -5.31 12.23 -5.92
CA GLU A 97 -4.49 12.69 -7.04
C GLU A 97 -3.01 12.32 -6.89
N GLN A 98 -2.60 11.77 -5.74
CA GLN A 98 -1.24 11.27 -5.54
C GLN A 98 -0.97 10.03 -6.42
N GLY A 99 0.19 9.99 -7.05
CA GLY A 99 0.66 8.85 -7.83
C GLY A 99 1.33 7.82 -6.92
N TYR A 100 0.53 6.95 -6.31
CA TYR A 100 1.01 5.81 -5.53
C TYR A 100 0.89 4.50 -6.30
N SER A 101 1.66 3.51 -5.85
CA SER A 101 1.63 2.17 -6.45
C SER A 101 0.35 1.45 -6.07
N VAL A 102 0.06 0.33 -6.74
CA VAL A 102 -0.99 -0.61 -6.34
C VAL A 102 -0.35 -1.96 -6.10
N ARG A 103 -0.87 -2.69 -5.11
CA ARG A 103 -0.44 -4.07 -4.88
C ARG A 103 -1.65 -4.96 -4.75
N LEU A 104 -1.65 -6.06 -5.49
CA LEU A 104 -2.76 -7.00 -5.52
C LEU A 104 -2.52 -8.11 -4.51
N PHE A 105 -3.58 -8.56 -3.85
CA PHE A 105 -3.59 -9.73 -2.99
C PHE A 105 -4.17 -10.91 -3.77
N LYS A 106 -3.67 -12.10 -3.48
CA LYS A 106 -4.16 -13.34 -4.10
C LYS A 106 -5.41 -13.80 -3.36
N ASP A 107 -6.42 -14.21 -4.11
CA ASP A 107 -7.61 -14.86 -3.56
C ASP A 107 -7.23 -16.15 -2.83
N LYS A 108 -7.96 -16.48 -1.76
CA LYS A 108 -7.78 -17.73 -1.01
C LYS A 108 -8.48 -18.91 -1.69
#